data_AF-A0A951T3Z6-F1
#
_entry.id   AF-A0A951T3Z6-F1
#
_cell.length_a   1.000
_cell.length_b   1.000
_cell.length_c   1.000
_cell.angle_alpha   90.00
_cell.angle_beta   90.00
_cell.angle_gamma   90.00
#
_symmetry.space_group_name_H-M   'P 1'
#
loop_
_entity.id
_entity.type
_entity.pdbx_description
1 polymer ?
#
loop_
_entity_poly.entity_id
_entity_poly.type
_entity_poly.pdbx_seq_one_letter_code
_entity_poly.pdbx_strand_id
1 'polypeptide(L)'
;LRDERSELERTIPGLPTRLTLARKVGVLMERIQDLMRERHACRARPDEDRPLRLEQATMLSRLDDRSVLCLGRDASAARFMMRLVEMAGGRFTHDLADDAEDLARIEQSMRAADLVICQAGCISQNAYWRVRDHCRRTGKPCLLVERPRAMPEVQR
;
A
#
# COMPACT_ATOMS: atom_id res chain seq x y z
N LEU A 1 48.46 -27.86 -2.35
CA LEU A 1 47.32 -26.91 -2.14
C LEU A 1 46.15 -27.13 -3.10
N ARG A 2 46.27 -26.93 -4.43
CA ARG A 2 45.14 -27.18 -5.36
C ARG A 2 44.79 -28.67 -5.49
N ASP A 3 45.80 -29.54 -5.50
CA ASP A 3 45.60 -30.99 -5.61
C ASP A 3 45.01 -31.59 -4.33
N GLU A 4 45.55 -31.23 -3.16
CA GLU A 4 45.01 -31.59 -1.83
C GLU A 4 43.54 -31.15 -1.65
N ARG A 5 43.19 -29.96 -2.16
CA ARG A 5 41.80 -29.48 -2.15
C ARG A 5 40.88 -30.33 -3.02
N SER A 6 41.36 -30.81 -4.16
CA SER A 6 40.57 -31.66 -5.05
C SER A 6 40.35 -33.07 -4.48
N GLU A 7 41.29 -33.60 -3.69
CA GLU A 7 41.12 -34.87 -2.95
C GLU A 7 40.12 -34.74 -1.80
N LEU A 8 40.14 -33.60 -1.08
CA LEU A 8 39.14 -33.26 -0.07
C LEU A 8 37.74 -33.07 -0.68
N GLU A 9 37.65 -32.46 -1.87
CA GLU A 9 36.37 -32.31 -2.58
C GLU A 9 35.79 -33.66 -3.05
N ARG A 10 36.64 -34.66 -3.31
CA ARG A 10 36.23 -36.04 -3.67
C ARG A 10 35.76 -36.88 -2.48
N THR A 11 36.18 -36.55 -1.27
CA THR A 11 35.80 -37.27 -0.04
C THR A 11 34.44 -36.84 0.51
N ILE A 12 33.86 -35.74 0.00
CA ILE A 12 32.55 -35.24 0.44
C ILE A 12 31.47 -35.65 -0.57
N PRO A 13 30.63 -36.66 -0.26
CA PRO A 13 29.60 -37.11 -1.19
C PRO A 13 28.55 -36.01 -1.43
N GLY A 14 28.21 -35.80 -2.70
CA GLY A 14 27.19 -34.82 -3.12
C GLY A 14 27.64 -33.35 -3.09
N LEU A 15 28.89 -33.06 -2.73
CA LEU A 15 29.46 -31.70 -2.77
C LEU A 15 29.35 -31.04 -4.16
N PRO A 16 29.61 -31.73 -5.30
CA PRO A 16 29.47 -31.12 -6.62
C PRO A 16 28.02 -30.70 -6.94
N THR A 17 27.05 -31.52 -6.53
CA THR A 17 25.62 -31.25 -6.71
C THR A 17 25.16 -30.07 -5.86
N ARG A 18 25.59 -30.02 -4.60
CA ARG A 18 25.28 -28.90 -3.68
C ARG A 18 25.89 -27.59 -4.16
N LEU A 19 27.12 -27.61 -4.68
CA LEU A 19 27.75 -26.44 -5.30
C LEU A 19 26.97 -25.95 -6.54
N THR A 20 26.52 -26.88 -7.38
CA THR A 20 25.73 -26.54 -8.57
C THR A 20 24.38 -25.93 -8.19
N LEU A 21 23.71 -26.48 -7.18
CA LEU A 21 22.46 -25.93 -6.66
C LEU A 21 22.68 -24.55 -6.03
N ALA A 22 23.72 -24.38 -5.22
CA ALA A 22 24.06 -23.09 -4.59
C ALA A 22 24.31 -21.99 -5.64
N ARG A 23 25.00 -22.31 -6.74
CA ARG A 23 25.16 -21.38 -7.87
C ARG A 23 23.81 -21.01 -8.50
N LYS A 24 22.95 -21.99 -8.76
CA LYS A 24 21.60 -21.74 -9.33
C LYS A 24 20.73 -20.89 -8.40
N VAL A 25 20.78 -21.16 -7.09
CA VAL A 25 20.07 -20.37 -6.09
C VAL A 25 20.59 -18.92 -6.08
N GLY A 26 21.91 -18.72 -6.14
CA GLY A 26 22.50 -17.39 -6.26
C GLY A 26 21.97 -16.62 -7.48
N VAL A 27 21.96 -17.26 -8.66
CA VAL A 27 21.43 -16.66 -9.90
C VAL A 27 19.94 -16.31 -9.79
N LEU A 28 19.13 -17.21 -9.22
CA LEU A 28 17.70 -16.97 -9.03
C LEU A 28 17.44 -15.84 -8.03
N MET A 29 18.21 -15.78 -6.94
CA MET A 29 18.11 -14.70 -5.95
C MET A 29 18.45 -13.35 -6.57
N GLU A 30 19.51 -13.27 -7.36
CA GLU A 30 19.88 -12.05 -8.10
C GLU A 30 18.77 -11.63 -9.06
N ARG A 31 18.21 -12.58 -9.83
CA ARG A 31 17.09 -12.30 -10.74
C ARG A 31 15.83 -11.82 -10.01
N ILE A 32 15.52 -12.38 -8.84
CA ILE A 32 14.41 -11.92 -8.01
C ILE A 32 14.68 -10.51 -7.49
N GLN A 33 15.89 -10.20 -7.04
CA GLN A 33 16.26 -8.86 -6.61
C GLN A 33 16.16 -7.84 -7.74
N ASP A 34 16.57 -8.21 -8.96
CA ASP A 34 16.41 -7.37 -10.15
C ASP A 34 14.95 -7.11 -10.47
N LEU A 35 14.12 -8.16 -10.56
CA LEU A 35 12.69 -8.01 -10.83
C LEU A 35 11.98 -7.19 -9.74
N MET A 36 12.38 -7.35 -8.48
CA MET A 36 11.89 -6.49 -7.39
C MET A 36 12.31 -5.04 -7.62
N ARG A 37 13.58 -4.77 -7.94
CA ARG A 37 14.09 -3.41 -8.23
C ARG A 37 13.40 -2.78 -9.43
N GLU A 38 13.25 -3.50 -10.53
CA GLU A 38 12.52 -3.04 -11.73
C GLU A 38 11.07 -2.71 -11.38
N ARG A 39 10.39 -3.57 -10.63
CA ARG A 39 9.02 -3.32 -10.15
C ARG A 39 8.98 -2.07 -9.26
N HIS A 40 9.97 -1.87 -8.39
CA HIS A 40 10.08 -0.67 -7.56
C HIS A 40 10.41 0.59 -8.36
N ALA A 41 11.27 0.52 -9.38
CA ALA A 41 11.63 1.64 -10.24
C ALA A 41 10.48 2.08 -11.15
N CYS A 42 9.75 1.14 -11.73
CA CYS A 42 8.51 1.43 -12.47
C CYS A 42 7.39 1.96 -11.55
N ARG A 43 7.41 1.60 -10.26
CA ARG A 43 6.55 2.20 -9.21
C ARG A 43 7.02 3.58 -8.74
N ALA A 44 8.30 3.90 -8.92
CA ALA A 44 8.97 5.11 -8.46
C ALA A 44 9.22 6.14 -9.57
N ARG A 45 8.66 5.96 -10.78
CA ARG A 45 8.35 7.14 -11.59
C ARG A 45 7.23 7.86 -10.86
N PRO A 46 7.49 8.98 -10.15
CA PRO A 46 6.39 9.82 -9.78
C PRO A 46 5.85 10.29 -11.13
N ASP A 47 4.58 9.99 -11.38
CA ASP A 47 3.83 10.83 -12.28
C ASP A 47 3.73 12.18 -11.54
N GLU A 48 4.81 12.97 -11.62
CA GLU A 48 4.77 14.41 -11.47
C GLU A 48 3.88 14.88 -12.61
N ASP A 49 2.57 14.89 -12.38
CA ASP A 49 1.78 16.07 -12.69
C ASP A 49 0.35 15.95 -12.15
N ARG A 50 0.11 16.82 -11.17
CA ARG A 50 -1.16 17.26 -10.57
C ARG A 50 -1.65 16.42 -9.37
N PRO A 51 -1.32 16.82 -8.13
CA PRO A 51 -2.28 16.62 -7.04
C PRO A 51 -3.57 17.31 -7.49
N LEU A 52 -4.58 16.48 -7.74
CA LEU A 52 -5.80 16.76 -8.48
C LEU A 52 -6.69 17.82 -7.79
N ARG A 53 -6.30 19.11 -7.73
CA ARG A 53 -7.15 20.28 -7.37
C ARG A 53 -7.99 20.23 -6.08
N LEU A 54 -7.97 19.12 -5.34
CA LEU A 54 -8.94 18.81 -4.31
C LEU A 54 -8.48 19.32 -2.95
N GLU A 55 -7.17 19.43 -2.74
CA GLU A 55 -6.59 19.99 -1.52
C GLU A 55 -6.97 21.47 -1.30
N GLN A 56 -7.41 22.18 -2.35
CA GLN A 56 -7.86 23.57 -2.24
C GLN A 56 -9.39 23.73 -2.17
N ALA A 57 -10.19 22.70 -2.43
CA ALA A 57 -11.65 22.82 -2.47
C ALA A 57 -12.34 22.53 -1.12
N THR A 58 -11.66 21.86 -0.19
CA THR A 58 -12.30 21.24 1.00
C THR A 58 -12.28 22.07 2.28
N MET A 59 -11.83 23.32 2.26
CA MET A 59 -12.02 24.22 3.41
C MET A 59 -13.34 25.00 3.37
N LEU A 60 -14.08 24.99 2.24
CA LEU A 60 -15.25 25.88 2.03
C LEU A 60 -16.50 25.22 1.42
N SER A 61 -16.50 23.91 1.12
CA SER A 61 -17.65 23.27 0.45
C SER A 61 -18.43 22.38 1.43
N ARG A 62 -19.72 22.66 1.62
CA ARG A 62 -20.67 21.65 2.13
C ARG A 62 -20.57 20.40 1.26
N LEU A 63 -20.64 19.23 1.88
CA LEU A 63 -20.57 17.96 1.17
C LEU A 63 -21.87 17.66 0.40
N ASP A 64 -22.94 18.43 0.57
CA ASP A 64 -24.19 18.36 -0.22
C ASP A 64 -24.64 16.92 -0.49
N ASP A 65 -24.79 16.11 0.56
CA ASP A 65 -25.19 14.69 0.50
C ASP A 65 -24.22 13.75 -0.25
N ARG A 66 -22.98 14.16 -0.50
CA ARG A 66 -21.93 13.30 -1.04
C ARG A 66 -21.52 12.22 -0.06
N SER A 67 -21.23 11.05 -0.61
CA SER A 67 -20.81 9.86 0.11
C SER A 67 -19.28 9.77 0.22
N VAL A 68 -18.78 9.67 1.44
CA VAL A 68 -17.36 9.59 1.78
C VAL A 68 -17.05 8.20 2.33
N LEU A 69 -16.19 7.45 1.65
CA LEU A 69 -15.70 6.16 2.10
C LEU A 69 -14.34 6.31 2.77
N CYS A 70 -14.23 5.98 4.05
CA CYS A 70 -12.97 5.88 4.76
C CYS A 70 -12.50 4.43 4.84
N LEU A 71 -11.30 4.19 4.32
CA LEU A 71 -10.61 2.91 4.39
C LEU A 71 -9.53 2.97 5.47
N GLY A 72 -9.70 2.16 6.51
CA GLY A 72 -8.63 1.90 7.45
C GLY A 72 -9.05 1.27 8.77
N ARG A 73 -8.07 0.87 9.58
CA ARG A 73 -8.27 0.13 10.84
C ARG A 73 -8.41 1.05 12.05
N ASP A 74 -8.09 2.33 11.90
CA ASP A 74 -8.16 3.29 12.99
C ASP A 74 -9.59 3.80 13.19
N ALA A 75 -10.35 3.06 14.01
CA ALA A 75 -11.72 3.39 14.35
C ALA A 75 -11.86 4.75 15.06
N SER A 76 -10.80 5.24 15.72
CA SER A 76 -10.82 6.53 16.41
C SER A 76 -10.73 7.69 15.40
N ALA A 77 -9.78 7.60 14.47
CA ALA A 77 -9.65 8.54 13.37
C ALA A 77 -10.86 8.48 12.43
N ALA A 78 -11.41 7.29 12.17
CA ALA A 78 -12.62 7.13 11.39
C ALA A 78 -13.83 7.79 12.04
N ARG A 79 -14.02 7.64 13.35
CA ARG A 79 -15.11 8.30 14.09
C ARG A 79 -14.97 9.82 14.08
N PHE A 80 -13.75 10.33 14.15
CA PHE A 80 -13.49 11.75 14.01
C PHE A 80 -13.86 12.26 12.61
N MET A 81 -13.42 11.57 11.56
CA MET A 81 -13.76 11.93 10.17
C MET A 81 -15.26 11.80 9.88
N MET A 82 -15.93 10.79 10.43
CA MET A 82 -17.38 10.63 10.34
C MET A 82 -18.10 11.88 10.81
N ARG A 83 -17.76 12.38 12.01
CA ARG A 83 -18.36 13.60 12.56
C ARG A 83 -18.11 14.81 11.68
N LEU A 84 -16.89 14.97 11.15
CA LEU A 84 -16.57 16.08 10.25
C LEU A 84 -17.38 16.03 8.95
N VAL A 85 -17.52 14.83 8.37
CA VAL A 85 -18.29 14.60 7.15
C VAL A 85 -19.78 14.85 7.37
N GLU A 86 -20.34 14.34 8.46
CA GLU A 86 -21.75 14.56 8.83
C GLU A 86 -22.04 16.04 9.11
N MET A 87 -21.15 16.73 9.84
CA MET A 87 -21.27 18.18 10.09
C MET A 87 -21.21 19.01 8.80
N ALA A 88 -20.47 18.53 7.79
CA ALA A 88 -20.43 19.14 6.46
C ALA A 88 -21.64 18.76 5.58
N GLY A 89 -22.56 17.92 6.06
CA GLY A 89 -23.76 17.48 5.33
C GLY A 89 -23.51 16.33 4.36
N GLY A 90 -22.48 15.51 4.58
CA GLY A 90 -22.18 14.32 3.78
C GLY A 90 -22.57 13.02 4.48
N ARG A 91 -22.57 11.91 3.73
CA ARG A 91 -22.75 10.56 4.27
C ARG A 91 -21.39 9.87 4.43
N PHE A 92 -21.13 9.27 5.57
CA PHE A 92 -19.87 8.59 5.83
C PHE A 92 -20.03 7.07 5.87
N THR A 93 -19.08 6.35 5.30
CA THR A 93 -18.98 4.88 5.39
C THR A 93 -17.55 4.50 5.75
N HIS A 94 -17.40 3.59 6.71
CA HIS A 94 -16.10 3.11 7.16
C HIS A 94 -15.93 1.64 6.82
N ASP A 95 -14.79 1.29 6.22
CA ASP A 95 -14.41 -0.09 5.95
C ASP A 95 -13.00 -0.36 6.51
N LEU A 96 -12.89 -1.42 7.32
CA LEU A 96 -11.65 -1.79 8.00
C LEU A 96 -10.58 -2.30 7.03
N ALA A 97 -10.98 -2.73 5.82
CA ALA A 97 -10.11 -3.24 4.76
C ALA A 97 -9.08 -4.26 5.31
N ASP A 98 -9.55 -5.22 6.11
CA ASP A 98 -8.68 -6.12 6.87
C ASP A 98 -8.16 -7.30 6.03
N ASP A 99 -8.86 -7.75 4.96
CA ASP A 99 -8.46 -8.94 4.20
C ASP A 99 -8.68 -8.88 2.67
N ALA A 100 -7.86 -9.65 1.95
CA ALA A 100 -7.81 -9.70 0.48
C ALA A 100 -9.06 -10.32 -0.18
N GLU A 101 -9.91 -11.02 0.58
CA GLU A 101 -11.15 -11.66 0.09
C GLU A 101 -12.31 -10.67 -0.09
N ASP A 102 -12.24 -9.49 0.53
CA ASP A 102 -13.31 -8.49 0.49
C ASP A 102 -13.12 -7.42 -0.60
N LEU A 103 -12.22 -7.66 -1.57
CA LEU A 103 -11.87 -6.65 -2.57
C LEU A 103 -13.05 -6.28 -3.48
N ALA A 104 -13.89 -7.24 -3.86
CA ALA A 104 -15.07 -6.96 -4.68
C ALA A 104 -16.08 -6.07 -3.93
N ARG A 105 -16.24 -6.31 -2.62
CA ARG A 105 -17.07 -5.50 -1.72
C ARG A 105 -16.50 -4.08 -1.59
N ILE A 106 -15.19 -3.97 -1.38
CA ILE A 106 -14.49 -2.67 -1.29
C ILE A 106 -14.60 -1.92 -2.62
N GLU A 107 -14.41 -2.58 -3.76
CA GLU A 107 -14.58 -1.95 -5.09
C GLU A 107 -16.03 -1.48 -5.32
N GLN A 108 -17.02 -2.24 -4.86
CA GLN A 108 -18.43 -1.83 -4.94
C GLN A 108 -18.69 -0.58 -4.07
N SER A 109 -18.20 -0.57 -2.83
CA SER A 109 -18.25 0.60 -1.95
C SER A 109 -17.54 1.80 -2.56
N MET A 110 -16.38 1.59 -3.18
CA MET A 110 -15.63 2.65 -3.88
C MET A 110 -16.39 3.18 -5.09
N ARG A 111 -17.09 2.34 -5.85
CA ARG A 111 -17.96 2.80 -6.95
C ARG A 111 -19.17 3.58 -6.47
N ALA A 112 -19.70 3.27 -5.30
CA ALA A 112 -20.80 4.03 -4.69
C ALA A 112 -20.36 5.37 -4.08
N ALA A 113 -19.09 5.49 -3.67
CA ALA A 113 -18.57 6.68 -3.00
C ALA A 113 -18.22 7.83 -3.96
N ASP A 114 -18.48 9.07 -3.55
CA ASP A 114 -18.08 10.29 -4.26
C ASP A 114 -16.66 10.74 -3.90
N LEU A 115 -16.18 10.36 -2.71
CA LEU A 115 -14.84 10.63 -2.18
C LEU A 115 -14.32 9.41 -1.41
N VAL A 116 -13.03 9.09 -1.58
CA VAL A 116 -12.35 8.04 -0.82
C VAL A 116 -11.27 8.67 0.07
N ILE A 117 -11.27 8.31 1.36
CA ILE A 117 -10.22 8.65 2.32
C ILE A 117 -9.47 7.38 2.69
N CYS A 118 -8.17 7.34 2.49
CA CYS A 118 -7.32 6.22 2.89
C CYS A 118 -6.45 6.60 4.09
N GLN A 119 -6.52 5.87 5.19
CA GLN A 119 -5.61 6.05 6.33
C GLN A 119 -4.28 5.34 6.04
N ALA A 120 -3.16 6.08 6.09
CA ALA A 120 -1.84 5.50 5.88
C ALA A 120 -1.53 4.43 6.94
N GLY A 121 -1.03 3.28 6.50
CA GLY A 121 -0.71 2.15 7.38
C GLY A 121 -1.87 1.22 7.72
N CYS A 122 -3.06 1.43 7.14
CA CYS A 122 -4.23 0.60 7.42
C CYS A 122 -4.55 -0.48 6.38
N ILE A 123 -3.85 -0.49 5.25
CA ILE A 123 -4.06 -1.44 4.16
C ILE A 123 -2.74 -2.12 3.83
N SER A 124 -2.77 -3.42 3.53
CA SER A 124 -1.57 -4.14 3.08
C SER A 124 -0.93 -3.40 1.89
N GLN A 125 0.39 -3.50 1.71
CA GLN A 125 1.09 -2.81 0.59
C GLN A 125 0.40 -3.06 -0.76
N ASN A 126 -0.22 -4.23 -0.97
CA ASN A 126 -0.89 -4.57 -2.21
C ASN A 126 -2.29 -3.93 -2.37
N ALA A 127 -3.00 -3.67 -1.27
CA ALA A 127 -4.34 -3.07 -1.28
C ALA A 127 -4.31 -1.56 -1.54
N TYR A 128 -3.33 -0.83 -0.99
CA TYR A 128 -3.12 0.60 -1.26
C TYR A 128 -3.02 0.92 -2.75
N TRP A 129 -2.15 0.21 -3.47
CA TRP A 129 -1.95 0.46 -4.90
C TRP A 129 -3.21 0.16 -5.71
N ARG A 130 -4.01 -0.84 -5.30
CA ARG A 130 -5.26 -1.17 -6.01
C ARG A 130 -6.33 -0.11 -5.81
N VAL A 131 -6.51 0.37 -4.58
CA VAL A 131 -7.43 1.48 -4.28
C VAL A 131 -7.01 2.73 -5.05
N ARG A 132 -5.72 3.08 -4.98
CA ARG A 132 -5.16 4.25 -5.68
C ARG A 132 -5.31 4.13 -7.20
N ASP A 133 -5.04 2.96 -7.77
CA ASP A 133 -5.17 2.71 -9.20
C ASP A 133 -6.64 2.72 -9.65
N HIS A 134 -7.56 2.19 -8.85
CA HIS A 134 -9.00 2.30 -9.11
C HIS A 134 -9.45 3.76 -9.08
N CYS A 135 -9.10 4.54 -8.06
CA CYS A 135 -9.43 5.96 -7.98
C CYS A 135 -8.87 6.73 -9.18
N ARG A 136 -7.63 6.43 -9.59
CA ARG A 136 -7.01 7.02 -10.78
C ARG A 136 -7.78 6.67 -12.06
N ARG A 137 -8.10 5.39 -12.28
CA ARG A 137 -8.83 4.93 -13.49
C ARG A 137 -10.27 5.44 -13.54
N THR A 138 -10.89 5.69 -12.40
CA THR A 138 -12.28 6.17 -12.30
C THR A 138 -12.40 7.69 -12.16
N GLY A 139 -11.28 8.41 -12.02
CA GLY A 139 -11.26 9.85 -11.77
C GLY A 139 -11.84 10.25 -10.42
N LYS A 140 -11.94 9.31 -9.47
CA LYS A 140 -12.55 9.57 -8.16
C LYS A 140 -11.60 10.31 -7.22
N PRO A 141 -12.08 11.35 -6.52
CA PRO A 141 -11.30 12.03 -5.50
C PRO A 141 -10.83 11.06 -4.41
N CYS A 142 -9.52 10.99 -4.20
CA CYS A 142 -8.89 10.09 -3.23
C CYS A 142 -7.89 10.86 -2.38
N LEU A 143 -8.11 10.91 -1.07
CA LEU A 143 -7.24 11.61 -0.11
C LEU A 143 -6.53 10.59 0.78
N LEU A 144 -5.20 10.63 0.78
CA LEU A 144 -4.38 9.80 1.66
C LEU A 144 -4.06 10.60 2.92
N VAL A 145 -4.60 10.17 4.07
CA VAL A 145 -4.32 10.77 5.37
C VAL A 145 -3.19 9.99 6.01
N GLU A 146 -2.01 10.61 6.14
CA GLU A 146 -0.97 10.03 7.00
C GLU A 146 -1.41 10.04 8.46
N ARG A 147 -1.11 8.96 9.20
CA ARG A 147 -1.31 8.96 10.64
C ARG A 147 -0.57 10.17 11.22
N PRO A 148 -1.22 11.08 11.94
CA PRO A 148 -0.50 12.08 12.70
C PRO A 148 0.40 11.31 13.66
N ARG A 149 1.72 11.43 13.48
CA ARG A 149 2.66 10.87 14.44
C ARG A 149 2.30 11.51 15.77
N ALA A 150 1.82 10.71 16.72
CA ALA A 150 1.71 11.17 18.10
C ALA A 150 3.08 11.76 18.45
N MET A 151 3.12 13.04 18.81
CA MET A 151 4.33 13.64 19.34
C MET A 151 4.79 12.72 20.49
N PRO A 152 6.06 12.32 20.55
CA PRO A 152 6.52 11.46 21.64
C PRO A 152 6.14 12.13 22.95
N GLU A 153 5.42 11.41 23.80
CA GLU A 153 5.08 11.88 25.14
C GLU A 153 6.39 12.30 25.80
N VAL A 154 6.52 13.59 26.07
CA VAL A 154 7.61 14.13 26.89
C VAL A 154 7.39 13.54 28.28
N GLN A 155 8.15 12.50 28.58
CA GLN A 155 8.20 11.87 29.88
C GLN A 155 8.66 12.95 30.87
N ARG A 156 7.75 13.35 31.77
CA ARG A 156 8.06 14.22 32.90
C ARG A 156 8.75 13.45 34.00
#